data_AF-A0A374K3D7-F1
#
_entry.id   AF-A0A374K3D7-F1
#
_cell.length_a   1.000
_cell.length_b   1.000
_cell.length_c   1.000
_cell.angle_alpha   90.00
_cell.angle_beta   90.00
_cell.angle_gamma   90.00
#
_symmetry.space_group_name_H-M   'P 1'
#
loop_
_entity.id
_entity.type
_entity.pdbx_description
1 polymer ?
#
loop_
_entity_poly.entity_id
_entity_poly.type
_entity_poly.pdbx_seq_one_letter_code
_entity_poly.pdbx_strand_id
1 'polypeptide(L)'
;MKKKILICLVVQLICWSIMTLSDYMEEMNNDSNNLFVVFVVPSVCVVLYIIFRRWIYDNQRVRLKDVAIICVAWLIFGLIFGLGISVLVNNEMWIVPQATGGWEHLLNGIEYMMFSMTLAGIPFVAVVLIESVIGIVKVVSKKD
;
A
#
# COMPACT_ATOMS: atom_id res chain seq x y z
N MET A 1 19.85 -3.12 -3.35
CA MET A 1 18.84 -3.87 -2.56
C MET A 1 18.34 -3.04 -1.38
N LYS A 2 19.21 -2.61 -0.45
CA LYS A 2 18.82 -1.79 0.73
C LYS A 2 17.97 -0.56 0.38
N LYS A 3 18.38 0.24 -0.63
CA LYS A 3 17.62 1.41 -1.11
C LYS A 3 16.17 1.09 -1.50
N LYS A 4 15.94 -0.02 -2.23
CA LYS A 4 14.60 -0.42 -2.72
C LYS A 4 13.66 -0.82 -1.59
N ILE A 5 14.20 -1.59 -0.63
CA ILE A 5 13.47 -2.00 0.58
C ILE A 5 13.15 -0.76 1.43
N LEU A 6 14.12 0.14 1.62
CA LEU A 6 13.91 1.38 2.38
C LEU A 6 12.80 2.24 1.75
N ILE A 7 12.78 2.38 0.43
CA ILE A 7 11.71 3.11 -0.27
C ILE A 7 10.35 2.47 0.01
N CYS A 8 10.24 1.13 -0.07
CA CYS A 8 8.99 0.44 0.22
C CYS A 8 8.52 0.71 1.66
N LEU A 9 9.44 0.68 2.63
CA LEU A 9 9.12 0.96 4.04
C LEU A 9 8.64 2.41 4.23
N VAL A 10 9.37 3.39 3.68
CA VAL A 10 9.03 4.81 3.83
C VAL A 10 7.68 5.12 3.18
N VAL A 11 7.42 4.60 1.97
CA VAL A 11 6.14 4.81 1.30
C VAL A 11 5.00 4.13 2.08
N GLN A 12 5.20 2.91 2.58
CA GLN A 12 4.21 2.24 3.43
C GLN A 12 3.90 3.06 4.69
N LEU A 13 4.91 3.57 5.39
CA LEU A 13 4.72 4.43 6.56
C LEU A 13 3.86 5.67 6.22
N ILE A 14 4.14 6.33 5.10
CA ILE A 14 3.38 7.50 4.65
C ILE A 14 1.93 7.11 4.33
N CYS A 15 1.72 6.02 3.59
CA CYS A 15 0.38 5.54 3.23
C CYS A 15 -0.44 5.19 4.47
N TRP A 16 0.11 4.40 5.39
CA TRP A 16 -0.56 4.06 6.64
C TRP A 16 -0.86 5.29 7.49
N SER A 17 0.05 6.27 7.52
CA SER A 17 -0.18 7.53 8.25
C SER A 17 -1.36 8.31 7.66
N ILE A 18 -1.43 8.43 6.34
CA ILE A 18 -2.53 9.14 5.65
C ILE A 18 -3.86 8.40 5.88
N MET A 19 -3.88 7.08 5.73
CA MET A 19 -5.10 6.28 5.89
C MET A 19 -5.60 6.28 7.33
N THR A 20 -4.69 6.18 8.31
CA THR A 20 -5.03 6.29 9.74
C THR A 20 -5.53 7.70 10.09
N LEU A 21 -4.92 8.74 9.50
CA LEU A 21 -5.38 10.11 9.71
C LEU A 21 -6.77 10.34 9.10
N SER A 22 -7.04 9.77 7.92
CA SER A 22 -8.37 9.79 7.31
C SER A 22 -9.40 9.18 8.25
N ASP A 23 -9.09 8.01 8.79
CA ASP A 23 -9.97 7.31 9.72
C ASP A 23 -10.22 8.11 11.00
N TYR A 24 -9.16 8.69 11.57
CA TYR A 24 -9.28 9.58 12.71
C TYR A 24 -10.19 10.79 12.43
N MET A 25 -10.09 11.37 11.23
CA MET A 25 -10.90 12.52 10.83
C MET A 25 -12.36 12.14 10.57
N GLU A 26 -12.61 10.94 10.03
CA GLU A 26 -13.93 10.36 9.82
C GLU A 26 -14.66 10.21 11.15
N GLU A 27 -14.02 9.59 12.14
CA GLU A 27 -14.55 9.41 13.51
C GLU A 27 -14.82 10.75 14.22
N MET A 28 -13.98 11.77 13.99
CA MET A 28 -14.13 13.08 14.65
C MET A 28 -15.17 13.98 14.00
N ASN A 29 -15.32 13.93 12.66
CA ASN A 29 -16.13 14.87 11.90
C ASN A 29 -17.39 14.26 11.29
N ASN A 30 -17.59 12.94 11.43
CA ASN A 30 -18.74 12.21 10.88
C ASN A 30 -18.86 12.37 9.34
N ASP A 31 -17.71 12.43 8.66
CA ASP A 31 -17.58 12.53 7.20
C ASP A 31 -17.23 11.15 6.61
N SER A 32 -17.47 10.90 5.32
CA SER A 32 -17.29 9.59 4.70
C SER A 32 -16.14 9.56 3.68
N ASN A 33 -14.94 9.93 4.10
CA ASN A 33 -13.78 10.10 3.22
C ASN A 33 -12.93 8.83 3.07
N ASN A 34 -13.05 7.88 3.99
CA ASN A 34 -12.28 6.64 4.01
C ASN A 34 -12.45 5.83 2.71
N LEU A 35 -13.66 5.79 2.15
CA LEU A 35 -13.92 5.11 0.88
C LEU A 35 -13.19 5.76 -0.30
N PHE A 36 -12.98 7.07 -0.28
CA PHE A 36 -12.19 7.74 -1.31
C PHE A 36 -10.69 7.47 -1.09
N VAL A 37 -10.22 7.64 0.15
CA VAL A 37 -8.80 7.49 0.53
C VAL A 37 -8.29 6.06 0.30
N VAL A 38 -9.12 5.04 0.55
CA VAL A 38 -8.75 3.62 0.39
C VAL A 38 -8.39 3.23 -1.05
N PHE A 39 -8.87 3.97 -2.05
CA PHE A 39 -8.51 3.76 -3.46
C PHE A 39 -7.48 4.78 -3.97
N VAL A 40 -7.56 6.03 -3.50
CA VAL A 40 -6.68 7.10 -3.97
C VAL A 40 -5.26 6.89 -3.50
N VAL A 41 -5.04 6.57 -2.22
CA VAL A 41 -3.68 6.39 -1.68
C VAL A 41 -2.93 5.27 -2.41
N PRO A 42 -3.48 4.04 -2.58
CA PRO A 42 -2.80 3.01 -3.36
C PRO A 42 -2.58 3.39 -4.83
N SER A 43 -3.52 4.12 -5.46
CA SER A 43 -3.39 4.58 -6.84
C SER A 43 -2.26 5.60 -6.99
N VAL A 44 -2.10 6.51 -6.04
CA VAL A 44 -0.98 7.46 -5.99
C VAL A 44 0.35 6.70 -5.87
N CYS A 45 0.43 5.61 -5.10
CA CYS A 45 1.64 4.77 -5.07
C CYS A 45 2.01 4.22 -6.45
N VAL A 46 1.02 3.81 -7.25
CA VAL A 46 1.25 3.33 -8.62
C VAL A 46 1.78 4.45 -9.51
N VAL A 47 1.19 5.64 -9.45
CA VAL A 47 1.64 6.80 -10.23
C VAL A 47 3.08 7.18 -9.86
N LEU A 48 3.39 7.24 -8.56
CA LEU A 48 4.73 7.52 -8.06
C LEU A 48 5.72 6.44 -8.49
N TYR A 49 5.31 5.17 -8.46
CA TYR A 49 6.13 4.07 -8.97
C TYR A 49 6.48 4.28 -10.44
N ILE A 50 5.52 4.65 -11.30
CA ILE A 50 5.76 4.90 -12.73
C ILE A 50 6.74 6.06 -12.93
N ILE A 51 6.52 7.19 -12.24
CA ILE A 51 7.35 8.39 -12.35
C ILE A 51 8.79 8.10 -11.89
N PHE A 52 8.94 7.51 -10.71
CA PHE A 52 10.25 7.26 -10.11
C PHE A 52 10.88 5.94 -10.54
N ARG A 53 10.22 5.16 -11.41
CA ARG A 53 10.67 3.84 -11.88
C ARG A 53 12.13 3.85 -12.29
N ARG A 54 12.52 4.81 -13.14
CA ARG A 54 13.91 4.94 -13.64
C ARG A 54 14.91 5.12 -12.51
N TRP A 55 14.55 5.93 -11.50
CA TRP A 55 15.39 6.21 -10.34
C TRP A 55 15.43 5.03 -9.34
N ILE A 56 14.32 4.31 -9.17
CA ILE A 56 14.23 3.11 -8.31
C ILE A 56 15.17 2.01 -8.80
N TYR A 57 15.32 1.88 -10.12
CA TYR A 57 16.21 0.90 -10.75
C TYR A 57 17.57 1.48 -11.19
N ASP A 58 17.94 2.67 -10.71
CA ASP A 58 19.23 3.33 -10.96
C ASP A 58 19.58 3.44 -12.47
N ASN A 59 18.59 3.72 -13.33
CA ASN A 59 18.70 3.72 -14.80
C ASN A 59 19.22 2.40 -15.42
N GLN A 60 19.29 1.32 -14.64
CA GLN A 60 19.72 0.02 -15.11
C GLN A 60 18.55 -0.75 -15.75
N ARG A 61 18.90 -1.80 -16.51
CA ARG A 61 17.92 -2.75 -17.01
C ARG A 61 17.22 -3.43 -15.84
N VAL A 62 15.90 -3.24 -15.75
CA VAL A 62 15.08 -3.88 -14.72
C VAL A 62 15.18 -5.40 -14.87
N ARG A 63 15.60 -6.07 -13.79
CA ARG A 63 15.69 -7.54 -13.72
C ARG A 63 14.48 -8.05 -12.94
N LEU A 64 13.98 -9.22 -13.31
CA LEU A 64 12.85 -9.85 -12.62
C LEU A 64 13.08 -9.97 -11.12
N LYS A 65 14.30 -10.31 -10.69
CA LYS A 65 14.67 -10.37 -9.27
C LYS A 65 14.48 -9.05 -8.53
N ASP A 66 14.74 -7.93 -9.18
CA ASP A 66 14.61 -6.61 -8.57
C ASP A 66 13.14 -6.19 -8.42
N VAL A 67 12.28 -6.61 -9.35
CA VAL A 67 10.82 -6.47 -9.25
C VAL A 67 10.28 -7.34 -8.13
N ALA A 68 10.68 -8.62 -8.08
CA ALA A 68 10.28 -9.54 -7.04
C ALA A 68 10.66 -9.04 -5.64
N ILE A 69 11.87 -8.49 -5.46
CA ILE A 69 12.28 -7.90 -4.17
C ILE A 69 11.35 -6.75 -3.75
N ILE A 70 10.97 -5.86 -4.67
CA ILE A 70 10.06 -4.74 -4.36
C ILE A 70 8.66 -5.27 -4.01
N CYS A 71 8.12 -6.19 -4.80
CA CYS A 71 6.81 -6.77 -4.53
C CYS A 71 6.77 -7.50 -3.18
N VAL A 72 7.77 -8.34 -2.90
CA VAL A 72 7.86 -9.08 -1.64
C VAL A 72 8.03 -8.12 -0.46
N ALA A 73 8.91 -7.12 -0.56
CA ALA A 73 9.09 -6.13 0.49
C ALA A 73 7.79 -5.34 0.74
N TRP A 74 7.10 -4.93 -0.32
CA TRP A 74 5.83 -4.21 -0.24
C TRP A 74 4.77 -5.01 0.51
N LEU A 75 4.61 -6.29 0.15
CA LEU A 75 3.64 -7.19 0.79
C LEU A 75 4.01 -7.48 2.25
N ILE A 76 5.30 -7.72 2.55
CA ILE A 76 5.75 -7.94 3.93
C ILE A 76 5.47 -6.73 4.81
N PHE A 77 5.79 -5.52 4.34
CA PHE A 77 5.52 -4.31 5.12
C PHE A 77 4.02 -4.07 5.27
N GLY A 78 3.23 -4.24 4.20
CA GLY A 78 1.77 -4.16 4.29
C GLY A 78 1.18 -5.13 5.31
N LEU A 79 1.66 -6.38 5.34
CA LEU A 79 1.26 -7.38 6.33
C LEU A 79 1.66 -7.00 7.75
N ILE A 80 2.91 -6.54 7.96
CA ILE A 80 3.39 -6.13 9.29
C ILE A 80 2.53 -4.99 9.84
N PHE A 81 2.27 -3.96 9.04
CA PHE A 81 1.44 -2.83 9.47
C PHE A 81 -0.01 -3.25 9.67
N GLY A 82 -0.62 -3.97 8.72
CA GLY A 82 -2.01 -4.40 8.83
C GLY A 82 -2.27 -5.29 10.04
N LEU A 83 -1.39 -6.28 10.29
CA LEU A 83 -1.49 -7.13 11.48
C LEU A 83 -1.19 -6.36 12.76
N GLY A 84 -0.16 -5.51 12.75
CA GLY A 84 0.20 -4.70 13.91
C GLY A 84 -0.93 -3.79 14.36
N ILE A 85 -1.57 -3.10 13.41
CA ILE A 85 -2.72 -2.23 13.68
C ILE A 85 -3.93 -3.05 14.11
N SER A 86 -4.22 -4.18 13.46
CA SER A 86 -5.31 -5.07 13.88
C SER A 86 -5.16 -5.53 15.33
N VAL A 87 -3.94 -5.85 15.78
CA VAL A 87 -3.68 -6.16 17.19
C VAL A 87 -3.97 -4.95 18.08
N LEU A 88 -3.54 -3.74 17.70
CA LEU A 88 -3.78 -2.54 18.49
C LEU A 88 -5.27 -2.20 18.59
N VAL A 89 -6.02 -2.33 17.49
CA VAL A 89 -7.48 -2.09 17.45
C VAL A 89 -8.22 -3.08 18.35
N ASN A 90 -7.91 -4.38 18.23
CA ASN A 90 -8.55 -5.43 19.04
C ASN A 90 -8.26 -5.33 20.55
N ASN A 91 -7.21 -4.60 20.94
CA ASN A 91 -6.86 -4.39 22.35
C ASN A 91 -7.23 -2.98 22.83
N GLU A 92 -8.02 -2.21 22.06
CA GLU A 92 -8.42 -0.83 22.41
C GLU A 92 -7.22 0.11 22.66
N MET A 93 -6.05 -0.23 22.10
CA MET A 93 -4.81 0.55 22.21
C MET A 93 -4.53 1.39 20.97
N TRP A 94 -5.43 1.36 19.99
CA TRP A 94 -5.26 2.12 18.77
C TRP A 94 -5.59 3.59 18.97
N ILE A 95 -4.91 4.45 18.19
CA ILE A 95 -5.03 5.91 18.32
C ILE A 95 -6.38 6.45 17.83
N VAL A 96 -7.02 5.75 16.89
CA VAL A 96 -8.34 6.13 16.38
C VAL A 96 -9.41 5.59 17.33
N PRO A 97 -10.35 6.44 17.79
CA PRO A 97 -11.46 6.00 18.64
C PRO A 97 -12.21 4.82 18.04
N GLN A 98 -12.67 3.89 18.86
CA GLN A 98 -13.42 2.70 18.44
C GLN A 98 -14.72 2.63 19.24
N ALA A 99 -15.74 1.97 18.69
CA ALA A 99 -17.01 1.79 19.38
C ALA A 99 -16.85 0.81 20.56
N THR A 100 -17.25 1.24 21.77
CA THR A 100 -17.13 0.46 23.02
C THR A 100 -18.46 -0.18 23.45
N GLY A 101 -19.49 -0.17 22.59
CA GLY A 101 -20.80 -0.76 22.85
C GLY A 101 -21.68 -0.86 21.59
N GLY A 102 -22.86 -1.48 21.72
CA GLY A 102 -23.77 -1.68 20.60
C GLY A 102 -23.30 -2.76 19.61
N TRP A 103 -23.93 -2.86 18.43
CA TRP A 103 -23.49 -3.81 17.39
C TRP A 103 -22.26 -3.31 16.62
N GLU A 104 -22.01 -2.00 16.63
CA GLU A 104 -20.93 -1.33 15.90
C GLU A 104 -19.53 -1.78 16.36
N HIS A 105 -19.37 -2.17 17.64
CA HIS A 105 -18.09 -2.71 18.13
C HIS A 105 -17.61 -3.96 17.36
N LEU A 106 -18.53 -4.71 16.71
CA LEU A 106 -18.18 -5.87 15.89
C LEU A 106 -17.56 -5.48 14.55
N LEU A 107 -17.73 -4.22 14.14
CA LEU A 107 -17.19 -3.65 12.91
C LEU A 107 -15.85 -2.94 13.14
N ASN A 108 -15.43 -2.73 14.39
CA ASN A 108 -14.16 -2.11 14.74
C ASN A 108 -13.01 -2.78 13.98
N GLY A 109 -12.26 -1.98 13.22
CA GLY A 109 -11.04 -2.42 12.56
C GLY A 109 -11.24 -2.99 11.14
N ILE A 110 -12.46 -3.06 10.62
CA ILE A 110 -12.72 -3.51 9.24
C ILE A 110 -12.06 -2.58 8.22
N GLU A 111 -12.04 -1.28 8.49
CA GLU A 111 -11.42 -0.24 7.68
C GLU A 111 -9.94 -0.57 7.46
N TYR A 112 -9.23 -0.98 8.52
CA TYR A 112 -7.81 -1.34 8.44
C TYR A 112 -7.57 -2.64 7.67
N MET A 113 -8.53 -3.58 7.67
CA MET A 113 -8.47 -4.74 6.78
C MET A 113 -8.63 -4.31 5.32
N MET A 114 -9.59 -3.43 5.02
CA MET A 114 -9.78 -2.88 3.67
C MET A 114 -8.55 -2.11 3.21
N PHE A 115 -7.99 -1.26 4.07
CA PHE A 115 -6.78 -0.49 3.81
C PHE A 115 -5.60 -1.41 3.48
N SER A 116 -5.41 -2.46 4.28
CA SER A 116 -4.37 -3.47 4.03
C SER A 116 -4.56 -4.16 2.68
N MET A 117 -5.79 -4.58 2.36
CA MET A 117 -6.10 -5.29 1.11
C MET A 117 -5.88 -4.41 -0.12
N THR A 118 -6.35 -3.16 -0.13
CA THR A 118 -6.21 -2.28 -1.30
C THR A 118 -4.78 -1.77 -1.45
N LEU A 119 -4.11 -1.41 -0.35
CA LEU A 119 -2.73 -0.93 -0.36
C LEU A 119 -1.74 -2.04 -0.71
N ALA A 120 -2.02 -3.29 -0.35
CA ALA A 120 -1.25 -4.44 -0.82
C ALA A 120 -1.57 -4.77 -2.28
N GLY A 121 -2.85 -4.91 -2.60
CA GLY A 121 -3.33 -5.47 -3.87
C GLY A 121 -3.12 -4.56 -5.07
N ILE A 122 -3.57 -3.30 -5.01
CA ILE A 122 -3.55 -2.39 -6.16
C ILE A 122 -2.10 -2.13 -6.63
N PRO A 123 -1.16 -1.71 -5.77
CA PRO A 123 0.21 -1.45 -6.19
C PRO A 123 0.92 -2.72 -6.65
N PHE A 124 0.69 -3.87 -5.98
CA PHE A 124 1.28 -5.15 -6.39
C PHE A 124 0.86 -5.54 -7.80
N VAL A 125 -0.45 -5.59 -8.07
CA VAL A 125 -1.00 -5.96 -9.37
C VAL A 125 -0.51 -5.00 -10.45
N ALA A 126 -0.55 -3.69 -10.17
CA ALA A 126 -0.11 -2.68 -11.12
C ALA A 126 1.39 -2.83 -11.46
N VAL A 127 2.26 -3.01 -10.47
CA VAL A 127 3.71 -3.20 -10.69
C VAL A 127 3.94 -4.44 -11.55
N VAL A 128 3.29 -5.57 -11.24
CA VAL A 128 3.42 -6.81 -12.03
C VAL A 128 2.99 -6.59 -13.48
N LEU A 129 1.86 -5.92 -13.72
CA LEU A 129 1.35 -5.64 -15.06
C LEU A 129 2.29 -4.69 -15.83
N ILE A 130 2.71 -3.59 -15.21
CA ILE A 130 3.60 -2.59 -15.82
C ILE A 130 4.92 -3.25 -16.25
N GLU A 131 5.54 -4.01 -15.35
CA GLU A 131 6.81 -4.68 -15.64
C GLU A 131 6.67 -5.78 -16.70
N SER A 132 5.54 -6.49 -16.71
CA SER A 132 5.24 -7.51 -17.72
C SER A 132 5.08 -6.90 -19.11
N VAL A 133 4.29 -5.83 -19.24
CA VAL A 133 4.07 -5.12 -20.52
C VAL A 133 5.38 -4.57 -21.06
N ILE A 134 6.17 -3.90 -20.21
CA ILE A 134 7.49 -3.37 -20.60
C ILE A 134 8.44 -4.50 -21.03
N GLY A 135 8.39 -5.65 -20.36
CA GLY A 135 9.15 -6.84 -20.73
C GLY A 135 8.79 -7.35 -22.11
N ILE A 136 7.49 -7.52 -22.39
CA ILE A 136 6.96 -8.01 -23.68
C ILE A 136 7.34 -7.07 -24.82
N VAL A 137 7.07 -5.77 -24.69
CA VAL A 137 7.36 -4.77 -25.73
C VAL A 137 8.84 -4.80 -26.13
N LYS A 138 9.75 -4.96 -25.15
CA LYS A 138 11.19 -5.04 -25.42
C LYS A 138 11.63 -6.33 -26.10
N VAL A 139 10.93 -7.44 -25.88
CA VAL A 139 11.22 -8.71 -26.56
C VAL A 139 10.76 -8.65 -28.01
N VAL A 140 9.58 -8.08 -28.25
CA VAL A 140 9.03 -7.90 -29.61
C VAL A 140 9.88 -6.92 -30.42
N SER A 141 10.21 -5.75 -29.87
CA SER A 141 11.02 -4.71 -30.55
C SER A 141 12.47 -5.12 -30.87
N LYS A 142 12.95 -6.28 -30.38
CA LYS A 142 14.27 -6.82 -30.72
C LYS A 142 14.24 -7.83 -31.87
N LYS A 143 13.06 -8.24 -32.31
CA LYS A 143 12.87 -9.17 -33.42
C LYS A 143 12.78 -8.47 -34.78
N ASP A 144 12.60 -7.15 -34.78
CA ASP A 144 12.68 -6.26 -35.94
C ASP A 144 14.07 -5.59 -35.98
#